data_AF-A0A822EXY4-F1
#
_entry.id   AF-A0A822EXY4-F1
#
_cell.length_a   1.000
_cell.length_b   1.000
_cell.length_c   1.000
_cell.angle_alpha   90.00
_cell.angle_beta   90.00
_cell.angle_gamma   90.00
#
_symmetry.space_group_name_H-M   'P 1'
#
loop_
_entity.id
_entity.type
_entity.pdbx_description
1 polymer ?
#
loop_
_entity_poly.entity_id
_entity_poly.type
_entity_poly.pdbx_seq_one_letter_code
_entity_poly.pdbx_strand_id
1 'polypeptide(L)' 'DGGLDYRAYQYIMKHNGIALEDEYGPYLQEDSFCHHDMATKGAKILGYVNVTQSDVEALKLALVKKGPVSV' A
#
# COMPACT_ATOMS: atom_id res chain seq x y z
N ASP A 1 -1.98 -3.11 16.66
CA ASP A 1 -1.97 -1.66 17.02
C ASP A 1 -2.11 -0.63 15.87
N GLY A 2 -3.01 -0.81 14.89
CA GLY A 2 -3.38 0.25 13.92
C GLY A 2 -2.28 0.75 12.96
N GLY A 3 -2.65 1.54 11.94
CA GLY A 3 -1.71 2.04 10.91
C GLY A 3 -2.30 3.10 9.98
N LEU A 4 -1.47 3.67 9.09
CA LEU A 4 -1.86 4.64 8.06
C LEU A 4 -1.40 4.14 6.69
N ASP A 5 -2.26 4.28 5.68
CA ASP A 5 -2.04 3.83 4.31
C ASP A 5 -0.77 4.45 3.66
N TYR A 6 -0.56 5.76 3.81
CA TYR A 6 0.61 6.43 3.23
C TYR A 6 1.93 5.93 3.81
N ARG A 7 1.93 5.43 5.06
CA ARG A 7 3.12 4.81 5.67
C ARG A 7 3.41 3.45 5.04
N ALA A 8 2.37 2.69 4.69
CA ALA A 8 2.53 1.46 3.92
C ALA A 8 3.11 1.78 2.52
N TYR A 9 2.62 2.82 1.84
CA TYR A 9 3.19 3.23 0.55
C TYR A 9 4.67 3.62 0.66
N GLN A 10 5.05 4.37 1.69
CA GLN A 10 6.45 4.72 1.96
C GLN A 10 7.32 3.47 2.18
N TYR A 11 6.80 2.46 2.87
CA TYR A 11 7.50 1.18 3.05
C TYR A 11 7.75 0.50 1.69
N ILE A 12 6.73 0.38 0.83
CA ILE A 12 6.85 -0.24 -0.50
C ILE A 12 7.92 0.48 -1.34
N MET A 13 7.92 1.83 -1.31
CA MET A 13 8.91 2.64 -2.01
C MET A 13 10.33 2.41 -1.48
N LYS A 14 10.49 2.42 -0.15
CA LYS A 14 11.79 2.25 0.51
C LYS A 14 12.39 0.87 0.26
N HIS A 15 11.56 -0.17 0.23
CA HIS A 15 11.99 -1.56 0.12
C HIS A 15 12.01 -2.08 -1.33
N ASN A 16 11.75 -1.20 -2.31
CA ASN A 16 11.71 -1.52 -3.74
C ASN A 16 10.70 -2.63 -4.07
N GLY A 17 9.56 -2.60 -3.40
CA GLY A 17 8.43 -3.49 -3.61
C GLY A 17 7.83 -4.04 -2.32
N ILE A 18 6.74 -4.78 -2.47
CA ILE A 18 6.07 -5.55 -1.40
C ILE A 18 6.10 -7.03 -1.74
N ALA A 19 6.15 -7.88 -0.72
CA ALA A 19 6.17 -9.33 -0.95
C ALA A 19 4.85 -9.82 -1.56
N LEU A 20 4.92 -10.92 -2.31
CA LEU A 20 3.74 -11.65 -2.77
C LEU A 20 3.15 -12.49 -1.63
N GLU A 21 1.83 -12.65 -1.61
CA GLU A 21 1.11 -13.42 -0.57
C GLU A 21 1.56 -14.89 -0.52
N ASP A 22 1.78 -15.50 -1.68
CA ASP A 22 2.20 -16.90 -1.80
C ASP A 22 3.60 -17.16 -1.25
N GLU A 23 4.45 -16.14 -1.19
CA GLU A 23 5.82 -16.24 -0.67
C GLU A 23 5.98 -15.68 0.75
N TYR A 24 5.26 -14.61 1.09
CA TYR A 24 5.23 -14.09 2.46
C TYR A 24 4.47 -15.06 3.40
N GLY A 25 3.54 -15.83 2.84
CA GLY A 25 2.69 -16.75 3.57
C GLY A 25 1.32 -16.14 3.90
N PRO A 26 0.42 -16.96 4.47
CA PRO A 26 -0.95 -16.55 4.71
C PRO A 26 -1.04 -15.41 5.72
N TYR A 27 -2.03 -14.52 5.57
CA TYR A 27 -2.35 -13.52 6.58
C TYR A 27 -2.75 -14.16 7.94
N LEU A 28 -1.86 -14.08 8.93
CA LEU A 28 -1.98 -14.75 10.23
C LEU A 28 -2.85 -14.03 11.27
N GLN A 29 -3.25 -12.78 11.03
CA GLN A 29 -4.00 -11.95 11.98
C GLN A 29 -3.27 -11.72 13.33
N GLU A 30 -1.94 -11.73 13.32
CA GLU A 30 -1.10 -11.45 14.48
C GLU A 30 0.02 -10.46 14.15
N ASP A 31 0.46 -9.70 15.15
CA ASP A 31 1.67 -8.89 15.05
C ASP A 31 2.89 -9.82 15.26
N SER A 32 3.65 -10.06 14.19
CA SER A 32 4.76 -11.02 14.16
C SER A 32 6.03 -10.43 13.55
N PHE A 33 7.10 -11.23 13.47
CA PHE A 33 8.39 -10.79 12.94
C PHE A 33 8.37 -10.66 11.41
N CYS A 34 8.94 -9.57 10.91
CA CYS A 34 9.09 -9.33 9.48
C CYS A 34 10.10 -10.31 8.85
N HIS A 35 9.71 -10.92 7.73
CA HIS A 35 10.58 -11.75 6.89
C HIS A 35 10.53 -11.33 5.41
N HIS A 36 10.20 -10.05 5.15
CA HIS A 36 10.04 -9.50 3.79
C HIS A 36 11.23 -9.74 2.87
N ASP A 37 12.46 -9.62 3.37
CA ASP A 37 13.66 -9.76 2.54
C ASP A 37 13.94 -11.20 2.08
N MET A 38 13.20 -12.18 2.60
CA MET A 38 13.25 -13.58 2.16
C MET A 38 12.26 -13.90 1.02
N ALA A 39 11.27 -13.02 0.77
CA ALA A 39 10.25 -13.21 -0.25
C ALA A 39 10.57 -12.44 -1.54
N THR A 40 10.01 -12.87 -2.68
CA THR A 40 10.12 -12.09 -3.92
C THR A 40 9.28 -10.83 -3.78
N LYS A 41 9.87 -9.71 -4.20
CA LYS A 41 9.24 -8.40 -4.17
C LYS A 41 8.42 -8.22 -5.44
N GLY A 42 7.11 -8.30 -5.29
CA GLY A 42 6.12 -8.09 -6.34
C GLY A 42 5.93 -6.61 -6.67
N ALA A 43 4.79 -6.05 -6.27
CA ALA A 43 4.38 -4.72 -6.70
C ALA A 43 5.31 -3.62 -6.18
N LYS A 44 5.73 -2.73 -7.08
CA LYS A 44 6.54 -1.54 -6.79
C LYS A 44 5.72 -0.30 -7.08
N ILE A 45 5.93 0.75 -6.28
CA ILE A 45 5.33 2.06 -6.52
C ILE A 45 6.41 3.13 -6.49
N LEU A 46 6.21 4.18 -7.27
CA LEU A 46 7.15 5.31 -7.36
C LEU A 46 6.73 6.51 -6.51
N GLY A 47 5.48 6.53 -6.04
CA GLY A 47 4.92 7.61 -5.26
C GLY A 47 3.42 7.43 -5.00
N TYR A 48 2.87 8.33 -4.19
CA TYR A 48 1.45 8.47 -3.94
C TYR A 48 1.09 9.96 -3.90
N VAL A 49 -0.19 10.28 -4.07
CA VAL A 49 -0.72 11.63 -3.96
C VAL A 49 -1.99 11.60 -3.12
N ASN A 50 -2.19 12.64 -2.31
CA ASN A 50 -3.43 12.81 -1.57
C ASN A 50 -4.46 13.52 -2.46
N VAL A 51 -5.68 13.00 -2.47
CA VAL A 51 -6.83 13.73 -3.01
C VAL A 51 -7.13 14.91 -2.08
N THR A 52 -7.58 16.04 -2.65
CA THR A 52 -7.95 17.22 -1.87
C THR A 52 -8.98 16.85 -0.81
N GLN A 53 -8.67 17.18 0.45
CA GLN A 53 -9.50 16.82 1.59
C GLN A 53 -10.89 17.46 1.46
N SER A 54 -11.93 16.68 1.78
CA SER A 54 -13.33 17.10 1.75
C SER A 54 -13.86 17.55 0.39
N ASP A 55 -13.16 17.24 -0.70
CA ASP A 55 -13.59 17.53 -2.07
C ASP A 55 -14.11 16.27 -2.77
N VAL A 56 -15.44 16.13 -2.80
CA VAL A 56 -16.12 14.97 -3.40
C VAL A 56 -15.92 14.90 -4.91
N GLU A 57 -15.82 16.04 -5.59
CA GLU A 57 -15.60 16.06 -7.04
C GLU A 57 -14.16 15.66 -7.39
N ALA A 58 -13.18 16.08 -6.59
CA ALA A 58 -11.81 15.59 -6.72
C ALA A 58 -11.71 14.08 -6.49
N LEU A 59 -12.44 13.53 -5.51
CA LEU A 59 -12.47 12.09 -5.26
C LEU A 59 -13.10 11.30 -6.41
N LYS A 60 -14.26 11.76 -6.93
CA LYS A 60 -14.89 11.16 -8.12
C LYS A 60 -13.93 11.15 -9.32
N LEU A 61 -13.24 12.26 -9.54
CA LEU A 61 -12.28 12.39 -10.62
C LEU A 61 -11.10 11.42 -10.46
N ALA A 62 -10.59 11.28 -9.22
CA ALA A 62 -9.52 10.34 -8.91
C ALA A 62 -9.95 8.89 -9.17
N LEU A 63 -11.14 8.49 -8.72
CA LEU A 63 -11.69 7.15 -8.95
C LEU A 63 -11.78 6.82 -10.45
N VAL A 64 -12.32 7.73 -11.25
CA VAL A 64 -12.50 7.51 -12.69
C VAL A 64 -11.17 7.53 -13.46
N LYS A 65 -10.24 8.43 -13.11
CA LYS A 65 -9.02 8.63 -13.89
C LYS A 65 -7.81 7.83 -13.41
N LYS A 66 -7.78 7.42 -12.14
CA LYS A 66 -6.61 6.79 -11.49
C LYS A 66 -6.91 5.41 -10.92
N GLY A 67 -8.18 5.03 -10.76
CA GLY A 67 -8.60 3.74 -10.23
C GLY A 67 -8.96 3.80 -8.74
N PRO A 68 -9.00 2.65 -8.04
CA PRO A 68 -9.35 2.58 -6.62
C PRO A 68 -8.50 3.52 -5.75
N VAL A 69 -9.13 4.13 -4.74
CA VAL A 69 -8.52 5.12 -3.84
C VAL A 69 -8.67 4.67 -2.39
N SER A 70 -7.58 4.74 -1.62
CA SER A 70 -7.59 4.57 -0.16
C SER A 70 -8.14 5.85 0.50
N VAL A 71 -9.04 5.70 1.48
CA VAL A 71 -9.78 6.81 2.14
C VAL A 71 -9.78 6.67 3.66
#